data_AF-A0A7X7BXK4-F1
#
_entry.id   AF-A0A7X7BXK4-F1
#
_cell.length_a   1.000
_cell.length_b   1.000
_cell.length_c   1.000
_cell.angle_alpha   90.00
_cell.angle_beta   90.00
_cell.angle_gamma   90.00
#
_symmetry.space_group_name_H-M   'P 1'
#
loop_
_entity.id
_entity.type
_entity.pdbx_description
1 polymer ?
#
loop_
_entity_poly.entity_id
_entity_poly.type
_entity_poly.pdbx_seq_one_letter_code
_entity_poly.pdbx_strand_id
1 'polypeptide(L)' 'GRHKPEWVAEVLDKKDRCSAGQSVPAVGLMLTDVKYPYELITL' A
#
# COMPACT_ATOMS: atom_id res chain seq x y z
N GLY A 1 13.70 -1.89 13.72
CA GLY A 1 12.69 -0.87 13.36
C GLY A 1 11.88 -0.50 14.59
N ARG A 2 10.96 0.48 14.51
CA ARG A 2 10.15 0.93 15.67
C ARG A 2 9.12 -0.09 16.13
N HIS A 3 8.62 -0.95 15.24
CA HIS A 3 7.65 -1.99 15.53
C HIS A 3 8.15 -3.34 15.00
N LYS A 4 7.65 -4.43 15.59
CA LYS A 4 7.81 -5.77 15.03
C LYS A 4 6.85 -5.96 13.85
N PRO A 5 7.11 -6.87 12.90
CA PRO A 5 6.25 -7.07 11.74
C PRO A 5 4.78 -7.38 12.07
N GLU A 6 4.53 -8.06 13.19
CA GLU A 6 3.19 -8.48 13.63
C GLU A 6 2.26 -7.29 13.92
N TRP A 7 2.83 -6.12 14.24
CA TRP A 7 2.08 -4.88 14.47
C TRP A 7 1.22 -4.47 13.28
N VAL A 8 1.62 -4.83 12.05
CA VAL A 8 0.82 -4.52 10.85
C VAL A 8 -0.54 -5.20 10.92
N ALA A 9 -0.61 -6.43 11.43
CA ALA A 9 -1.88 -7.15 11.58
C ALA A 9 -2.79 -6.45 12.61
N GLU A 10 -2.23 -5.97 13.72
CA GLU A 10 -2.98 -5.23 14.74
C GLU A 10 -3.57 -3.91 14.20
N VAL A 11 -2.80 -3.17 13.37
CA VAL A 11 -3.27 -1.93 12.73
C VAL A 11 -4.41 -2.22 11.74
N LEU A 12 -4.31 -3.31 10.98
CA LEU A 12 -5.36 -3.72 10.03
C LEU A 12 -6.67 -4.09 10.73
N ASP A 13 -6.60 -4.80 11.85
CA ASP A 13 -7.77 -5.19 12.64
C ASP A 13 -8.51 -3.97 13.22
N LYS A 14 -7.75 -3.00 13.74
CA LYS A 14 -8.30 -1.77 14.33
C LYS A 14 -9.03 -0.87 13.34
N LYS A 15 -8.68 -0.93 12.05
CA LYS A 15 -9.21 -0.03 10.99
C LYS A 15 -9.14 1.45 11.38
N ASP A 16 -8.15 1.84 12.18
CA ASP A 16 -7.97 3.19 12.70
C ASP A 16 -6.70 3.82 12.11
N ARG A 17 -6.87 4.90 11.34
CA ARG A 17 -5.77 5.64 10.70
C ARG A 17 -4.78 6.23 11.70
N CYS A 18 -5.23 6.61 12.89
CA CYS A 18 -4.38 7.17 13.94
C CYS A 18 -3.43 6.14 14.54
N SER A 19 -3.79 4.85 14.46
CA SER A 19 -2.94 3.74 14.91
C SER A 19 -1.81 3.41 13.93
N ALA A 20 -1.87 3.90 12.68
CA ALA A 20 -0.89 3.65 11.64
C ALA A 20 0.33 4.59 11.70
N GLY A 21 1.34 4.30 10.89
CA GLY A 21 2.51 5.15 10.74
C GLY A 21 2.23 6.46 9.98
N GLN A 22 3.23 7.33 9.96
CA GLN A 22 3.19 8.54 9.13
C GLN A 22 3.26 8.18 7.65
N SER A 23 2.58 8.96 6.81
CA SER A 23 2.65 8.82 5.36
C SER A 23 4.07 9.14 4.88
N VAL A 24 4.60 8.29 4.01
CA VAL A 24 5.88 8.56 3.34
C VAL A 24 5.72 9.68 2.30
N PRO A 25 6.74 10.52 2.07
CA PRO A 25 6.72 11.49 0.99
C PRO A 25 6.58 10.84 -0.39
N ALA A 26 5.91 11.52 -1.32
CA ALA A 26 5.63 10.99 -2.65
C ALA A 26 6.88 10.84 -3.54
N VAL A 27 7.99 11.51 -3.22
CA VAL A 27 9.22 11.56 -4.05
C VAL A 27 9.83 10.17 -4.32
N GLY A 28 9.58 9.18 -3.46
CA GLY A 28 10.04 7.80 -3.64
C GLY A 28 9.04 6.86 -4.30
N LEU A 29 7.83 7.31 -4.62
CA LEU A 29 6.77 6.49 -5.21
C LEU A 29 6.77 6.67 -6.73
N MET A 30 6.89 5.57 -7.47
CA MET A 30 6.82 5.54 -8.94
C MET A 30 5.73 4.58 -9.41
N LEU A 31 4.92 5.00 -10.37
CA LEU A 31 3.97 4.12 -11.06
C LEU A 31 4.77 3.24 -12.04
N THR A 32 4.82 1.93 -11.77
CA THR A 32 5.69 1.01 -12.52
C THR A 32 4.97 0.31 -13.67
N ASP A 33 3.70 -0.03 -13.50
CA ASP A 33 2.95 -0.82 -14.48
C ASP A 33 1.44 -0.61 -14.29
N VAL A 34 0.70 -0.71 -15.38
CA VAL A 34 -0.77 -0.74 -15.37
C VAL A 34 -1.21 -1.90 -16.25
N LYS A 35 -1.67 -2.97 -15.61
CA LYS A 35 -2.07 -4.20 -16.29
C LYS A 35 -3.52 -4.12 -16.74
N TYR A 36 -3.74 -4.38 -18.03
CA TYR A 36 -5.06 -4.56 -18.61
C TYR A 36 -5.23 -6.02 -19.07
N PRO A 37 -6.43 -6.61 -18.92
CA PRO A 37 -6.77 -7.86 -19.58
C PRO A 37 -6.54 -7.75 -21.09
N TYR A 38 -6.00 -8.82 -21.68
CA TYR A 38 -5.63 -8.83 -23.10
C TYR A 38 -6.85 -8.65 -24.01
N GLU A 39 -8.02 -9.12 -23.56
CA GLU A 39 -9.30 -9.00 -24.26
C GLU A 39 -9.73 -7.54 -24.48
N LEU A 40 -9.18 -6.59 -23.71
CA LEU A 40 -9.50 -5.17 -23.82
C LEU A 40 -8.57 -4.39 -24.76
N ILE A 41 -7.50 -5.01 -25.28
CA ILE A 41 -6.42 -4.34 -26.04
C ILE A 41 -6.46 -4.70 -27.53
N THR A 42 -7.15 -5.77 -27.91
CA THR A 42 -7.26 -6.22 -29.32
C THR A 42 -8.49 -5.62 -30.01
N LEU A 43 -8.27 -4.58 -30.82
CA LEU A 43 -9.19 -4.04 -31.84
C LEU A 43 -8.54 -4.16 -33.22
#